data_AF-N2ALV6-F1
#
_entry.id   AF-N2ALV6-F1
#
_cell.length_a   1.000
_cell.length_b   1.000
_cell.length_c   1.000
_cell.angle_alpha   90.00
_cell.angle_beta   90.00
_cell.angle_gamma   90.00
#
_symmetry.space_group_name_H-M   'P 1'
#
loop_
_entity.id
_entity.type
_entity.pdbx_description
1 polymer ?
#
loop_
_entity_poly.entity_id
_entity_poly.type
_entity_poly.pdbx_seq_one_letter_code
_entity_poly.pdbx_strand_id
1 'polypeptide(L)'
;MHFAVTDNWGGHDPAKQYRKNVVEGKREDVSFAELAAAKAAEKSNVSAMSLKDMWQARFPGAYYNVMDTSGIDGSLCGRNDYPWDKYFSNHPDDSVLDWKPSGTEPAMLDPKVQAKIHSTIGKKAIVVPPELEEKMKIDPELARCIMAKAERFIAEQDMMNPNPRKGYLLVLDENGDIAHACVTSEKMSVSSAEFIEACKAREEKHAEYERLNEESILKRKLMEHYTIKA
;
A
#
# COMPACT_ATOMS: atom_id res chain seq x y z
N MET A 1 3.64 39.45 -67.64
CA MET A 1 4.77 39.04 -66.78
C MET A 1 4.25 39.15 -65.34
N HIS A 2 3.81 38.03 -64.74
CA HIS A 2 4.48 37.31 -63.61
C HIS A 2 4.60 38.21 -62.36
N PHE A 3 4.06 37.97 -61.16
CA PHE A 3 3.68 36.77 -60.36
C PHE A 3 2.50 37.16 -59.42
N ALA A 4 1.41 36.40 -59.31
CA ALA A 4 1.14 35.29 -58.36
C ALA A 4 1.22 35.64 -56.85
N VAL A 5 0.08 35.60 -56.16
CA VAL A 5 -0.25 34.83 -54.93
C VAL A 5 -1.70 35.19 -54.57
N THR A 6 -2.62 34.23 -54.68
CA THR A 6 -3.99 34.33 -54.19
C THR A 6 -4.07 33.59 -52.85
N ASP A 7 -4.26 34.33 -51.77
CA ASP A 7 -4.62 33.79 -50.46
C ASP A 7 -6.05 33.24 -50.51
N ASN A 8 -6.17 31.92 -50.46
CA ASN A 8 -7.45 31.24 -50.37
C ASN A 8 -7.78 30.99 -48.89
N TRP A 9 -8.68 31.78 -48.33
CA TRP A 9 -9.30 31.54 -47.02
C TRP A 9 -10.25 30.32 -47.12
N GLY A 10 -9.68 29.13 -46.93
CA GLY A 10 -10.43 27.88 -46.85
C GLY A 10 -10.97 27.64 -45.45
N GLY A 11 -12.20 28.08 -45.18
CA GLY A 11 -12.97 27.64 -44.02
C GLY A 11 -13.13 26.13 -44.02
N HIS A 12 -12.56 25.46 -43.00
CA HIS A 12 -12.65 24.02 -42.83
C HIS A 12 -13.90 23.66 -42.03
N ASP A 13 -14.94 23.25 -42.76
CA ASP A 13 -16.17 22.68 -42.22
C ASP A 13 -15.90 21.25 -41.70
N PRO A 14 -16.00 20.98 -40.38
CA PRO A 14 -15.68 19.69 -39.77
C PRO A 14 -16.64 18.55 -40.18
N ALA A 15 -17.74 18.85 -40.89
CA ALA A 15 -18.76 17.86 -41.26
C ALA A 15 -18.34 16.91 -42.40
N LYS A 16 -17.24 17.17 -43.12
CA LYS A 16 -16.80 16.32 -44.25
C LYS A 16 -15.78 15.23 -43.90
N GLN A 17 -15.23 15.21 -42.69
CA GLN A 17 -14.19 14.23 -42.31
C GLN A 17 -14.76 12.90 -41.80
N TYR A 18 -16.07 12.80 -41.57
CA TYR A 18 -16.72 11.59 -41.07
C TYR A 18 -17.26 10.63 -42.14
N ARG A 19 -17.10 10.94 -43.44
CA ARG A 19 -17.69 10.13 -44.53
C ARG A 19 -16.67 9.56 -45.52
N LYS A 20 -15.43 9.31 -45.08
CA LYS A 20 -14.39 8.76 -45.97
C LYS A 20 -13.49 7.64 -45.40
N ASN A 21 -13.95 6.90 -44.37
CA ASN A 21 -13.30 5.67 -43.89
C ASN A 21 -14.25 4.45 -43.94
N VAL A 22 -15.02 4.29 -45.02
CA VAL A 22 -15.93 3.13 -45.24
C VAL A 22 -15.42 2.19 -46.34
N VAL A 23 -14.17 2.33 -46.80
CA VAL A 23 -13.60 1.37 -47.75
C VAL A 23 -12.25 0.92 -47.21
N GLU A 24 -12.13 -0.40 -47.07
CA GLU A 24 -10.96 -1.20 -46.68
C GLU A 24 -10.53 -1.17 -45.21
N GLY A 25 -11.18 -2.03 -44.45
CA GLY A 25 -10.67 -2.59 -43.20
C GLY A 25 -11.69 -3.62 -42.73
N LYS A 26 -11.31 -4.90 -42.71
CA LYS A 26 -12.10 -5.96 -42.08
C LYS A 26 -12.47 -5.48 -40.67
N ARG A 27 -13.73 -5.10 -40.46
CA ARG A 27 -14.26 -4.91 -39.12
C ARG A 27 -14.53 -6.30 -38.61
N GLU A 28 -13.65 -6.78 -37.73
CA GLU A 28 -13.98 -7.86 -36.83
C GLU A 28 -15.08 -7.30 -35.93
N ASP A 29 -16.33 -7.53 -36.34
CA ASP A 29 -17.52 -7.22 -35.56
C ASP A 29 -17.50 -8.15 -34.33
N VAL A 30 -16.79 -7.73 -33.28
CA VAL A 30 -16.75 -8.43 -31.99
C VAL A 30 -18.18 -8.50 -31.49
N SER A 31 -18.74 -9.72 -31.47
CA SER A 31 -20.15 -9.88 -31.15
C SER A 31 -20.41 -9.56 -29.67
N PHE A 32 -21.62 -9.14 -29.33
CA PHE A 32 -22.00 -8.92 -27.93
C PHE A 32 -21.80 -10.17 -27.06
N ALA A 33 -21.94 -11.36 -27.66
CA ALA A 33 -21.66 -12.63 -27.00
C ALA A 33 -20.16 -12.81 -26.69
N GLU A 34 -19.28 -12.31 -27.55
CA GLU A 34 -17.83 -12.36 -27.41
C GLU A 34 -17.33 -11.34 -26.37
N LEU A 35 -17.94 -10.14 -26.34
CA LEU A 35 -17.77 -9.16 -25.27
C LEU A 35 -18.28 -9.67 -23.92
N ALA A 36 -19.44 -10.33 -23.89
CA ALA A 36 -19.99 -10.95 -22.69
C ALA A 36 -19.13 -12.14 -22.23
N ALA A 37 -18.62 -12.94 -23.16
CA ALA A 37 -17.69 -14.04 -22.87
C ALA A 37 -16.35 -13.53 -22.36
N ALA A 38 -15.80 -12.45 -22.91
CA ALA A 38 -14.60 -11.80 -22.41
C ALA A 38 -14.81 -11.26 -20.98
N LYS A 39 -15.95 -10.63 -20.71
CA LYS A 39 -16.30 -10.15 -19.36
C LYS A 39 -16.59 -11.28 -18.37
N ALA A 40 -17.15 -12.39 -18.83
CA ALA A 40 -17.38 -13.59 -18.04
C ALA A 40 -16.07 -14.34 -17.76
N ALA A 41 -15.16 -14.39 -18.74
CA ALA A 41 -13.81 -14.92 -18.60
C ALA A 41 -12.95 -14.04 -17.67
N GLU A 42 -13.11 -12.72 -17.73
CA GLU A 42 -12.50 -11.78 -16.78
C GLU A 42 -13.02 -12.02 -15.35
N LYS A 43 -14.34 -12.19 -15.18
CA LYS A 43 -14.94 -12.58 -13.89
C LYS A 43 -14.52 -13.96 -13.40
N SER A 44 -14.38 -14.95 -14.29
CA SER A 44 -13.94 -16.30 -13.90
C SER A 44 -12.44 -16.35 -13.59
N ASN A 45 -11.63 -15.51 -14.24
CA ASN A 45 -10.20 -15.41 -13.99
C ASN A 45 -9.93 -14.74 -12.63
N VAL A 46 -10.73 -13.73 -12.24
CA VAL A 46 -10.66 -13.10 -10.91
C VAL A 46 -11.01 -14.10 -9.78
N SER A 47 -11.82 -15.12 -10.06
CA SER A 47 -12.18 -16.15 -9.06
C SER A 47 -11.04 -17.10 -8.70
N ALA A 48 -9.94 -17.13 -9.47
CA ALA A 48 -8.80 -18.01 -9.26
C ALA A 48 -7.50 -17.26 -8.91
N MET A 49 -7.53 -15.93 -8.82
CA MET A 49 -6.35 -15.14 -8.53
C MET A 49 -5.98 -15.21 -7.04
N SER A 50 -4.70 -15.49 -6.76
CA SER A 50 -4.18 -15.41 -5.40
C SER A 50 -4.18 -13.96 -4.90
N LEU A 51 -4.07 -13.76 -3.57
CA LEU A 51 -3.91 -12.41 -3.01
C LEU A 51 -2.71 -11.69 -3.64
N LYS A 52 -1.60 -12.40 -3.84
CA LYS A 52 -0.40 -11.87 -4.50
C LYS A 52 -0.71 -11.35 -5.90
N ASP A 53 -1.42 -12.13 -6.70
CA ASP A 53 -1.77 -11.74 -8.07
C ASP A 53 -2.68 -10.52 -8.08
N MET A 54 -3.70 -10.49 -7.23
CA MET A 54 -4.60 -9.34 -7.08
C MET A 54 -3.83 -8.08 -6.65
N TRP A 55 -2.95 -8.22 -5.66
CA TRP A 55 -2.14 -7.12 -5.13
C TRP A 55 -1.23 -6.51 -6.20
N GLN A 56 -0.51 -7.35 -6.95
CA GLN A 56 0.46 -6.89 -7.95
C GLN A 56 -0.21 -6.40 -9.25
N ALA A 57 -1.39 -6.95 -9.60
CA ALA A 57 -2.20 -6.43 -10.70
C ALA A 57 -2.77 -5.05 -10.36
N ARG A 58 -3.24 -4.87 -9.11
CA ARG A 58 -3.80 -3.60 -8.64
C ARG A 58 -2.73 -2.52 -8.43
N PHE A 59 -1.58 -2.92 -7.92
CA PHE A 59 -0.45 -2.04 -7.65
C PHE A 59 0.81 -2.54 -8.37
N PRO A 60 1.01 -2.16 -9.64
CA PRO A 60 2.18 -2.58 -10.40
C PRO A 60 3.49 -2.22 -9.69
N GLY A 61 4.39 -3.19 -9.56
CA GLY A 61 5.66 -3.03 -8.85
C GLY A 61 5.56 -3.10 -7.32
N ALA A 62 4.40 -3.46 -6.76
CA ALA A 62 4.25 -3.68 -5.33
C ALA A 62 4.88 -5.01 -4.86
N TYR A 63 5.40 -4.97 -3.64
CA TYR A 63 6.05 -6.10 -2.98
C TYR A 63 5.04 -6.93 -2.20
N TYR A 64 5.24 -8.24 -2.21
CA TYR A 64 4.42 -9.21 -1.50
C TYR A 64 5.36 -10.17 -0.77
N ASN A 65 5.29 -10.18 0.57
CA ASN A 65 6.18 -10.96 1.41
C ASN A 65 5.37 -11.91 2.28
N VAL A 66 5.80 -13.17 2.35
CA VAL A 66 5.23 -14.16 3.26
C VAL A 66 6.19 -14.31 4.44
N MET A 67 5.82 -13.76 5.60
CA MET A 67 6.66 -13.75 6.80
C MET A 67 5.78 -13.79 8.05
N ASP A 68 6.22 -14.53 9.07
CA ASP A 68 5.55 -14.55 10.37
C ASP A 68 6.04 -13.38 11.22
N THR A 69 5.22 -12.34 11.33
CA THR A 69 5.49 -11.16 12.16
C THR A 69 4.76 -11.20 13.50
N SER A 70 4.10 -12.31 13.86
CA SER A 70 3.31 -12.44 15.09
C SER A 70 4.14 -12.23 16.36
N GLY A 71 5.43 -12.59 16.32
CA GLY A 71 6.38 -12.41 17.42
C GLY A 71 6.90 -10.98 17.61
N ILE A 72 6.61 -10.07 16.68
CA ILE A 72 7.08 -8.69 16.76
C ILE A 72 6.12 -7.88 17.63
N ASP A 73 6.65 -7.29 18.69
CA ASP A 73 5.88 -6.36 19.52
C ASP A 73 5.42 -5.17 18.66
N GLY A 74 4.11 -4.92 18.62
CA GLY A 74 3.53 -3.83 17.83
C GLY A 74 4.09 -2.44 18.17
N SER A 75 4.60 -2.24 19.39
CA SER A 75 5.31 -1.02 19.78
C SER A 75 6.66 -0.86 19.09
N LEU A 76 7.36 -1.96 18.77
CA LEU A 76 8.64 -1.91 18.05
C LEU A 76 8.45 -1.51 16.59
N CYS A 77 7.36 -1.94 15.94
CA CYS A 77 7.02 -1.55 14.58
C CYS A 77 6.74 -0.05 14.44
N GLY A 78 6.33 0.62 15.53
CA GLY A 78 6.05 2.05 15.58
C GLY A 78 7.30 2.93 15.51
N ARG A 79 8.47 2.39 15.86
CA ARG A 79 9.70 3.16 16.01
C ARG A 79 10.28 3.63 14.69
N ASN A 80 10.86 4.83 14.71
CA ASN A 80 11.53 5.44 13.56
C ASN A 80 12.77 4.67 13.08
N ASP A 81 13.43 3.89 13.93
CA ASP A 81 14.58 3.03 13.58
C ASP A 81 14.18 1.60 13.15
N TYR A 82 12.92 1.20 13.31
CA TYR A 82 12.45 -0.11 12.85
C TYR A 82 12.69 -0.29 11.34
N PRO A 83 13.25 -1.42 10.88
CA PRO A 83 13.71 -1.60 9.49
C PRO A 83 12.57 -1.88 8.49
N TRP A 84 11.50 -1.07 8.52
CA TRP A 84 10.35 -1.22 7.63
C TRP A 84 10.69 -1.07 6.14
N ASP A 85 11.81 -0.42 5.79
CA ASP A 85 12.30 -0.31 4.41
C ASP A 85 12.67 -1.67 3.80
N LYS A 86 13.05 -2.64 4.63
CA LYS A 86 13.48 -3.97 4.19
C LYS A 86 12.35 -4.79 3.57
N TYR A 87 11.11 -4.51 3.95
CA TYR A 87 9.94 -5.15 3.35
C TYR A 87 9.65 -4.69 1.92
N PHE A 88 10.27 -3.60 1.45
CA PHE A 88 10.15 -3.15 0.05
C PHE A 88 11.19 -3.83 -0.84
N SER A 89 11.30 -5.16 -0.69
CA SER A 89 12.19 -6.07 -1.41
C SER A 89 11.41 -7.33 -1.76
N ASN A 90 11.79 -8.01 -2.86
CA ASN A 90 11.20 -9.31 -3.20
C ASN A 90 11.65 -10.44 -2.26
N HIS A 91 12.77 -10.22 -1.59
CA HIS A 91 13.34 -11.11 -0.58
C HIS A 91 13.74 -10.23 0.60
N PRO A 92 12.80 -9.93 1.51
CA PRO A 92 13.14 -9.27 2.76
C PRO A 92 14.08 -10.17 3.56
N ASP A 93 14.97 -9.54 4.32
CA ASP A 93 15.89 -10.25 5.20
C ASP A 93 15.13 -10.68 6.47
N ASP A 94 15.20 -11.96 6.82
CA ASP A 94 14.58 -12.52 8.03
C ASP A 94 15.13 -11.86 9.31
N SER A 95 16.30 -11.22 9.25
CA SER A 95 16.86 -10.44 10.36
C SER A 95 15.93 -9.33 10.88
N VAL A 96 14.93 -8.92 10.09
CA VAL A 96 13.88 -7.98 10.51
C VAL A 96 13.00 -8.55 11.62
N LEU A 97 12.78 -9.87 11.65
CA LEU A 97 11.94 -10.54 12.65
C LEU A 97 12.61 -10.59 14.02
N ASP A 98 13.93 -10.72 14.05
CA ASP A 98 14.75 -10.75 15.27
C ASP A 98 15.26 -9.35 15.69
N TRP A 99 14.83 -8.30 14.98
CA TRP A 99 15.32 -6.96 15.21
C TRP A 99 15.01 -6.48 16.63
N LYS A 100 15.99 -5.85 17.27
CA LYS A 100 15.86 -5.23 18.58
C LYS A 100 16.38 -3.80 18.55
N PRO A 101 15.75 -2.88 19.29
CA PRO A 101 16.21 -1.51 19.38
C PRO A 101 17.60 -1.50 20.01
N SER A 102 18.56 -0.85 19.34
CA SER A 102 19.94 -0.73 19.83
C SER A 102 20.14 0.47 20.76
N GLY A 103 19.11 1.30 20.97
CA GLY A 103 19.18 2.51 21.78
C GLY A 103 17.90 3.34 21.75
N THR A 104 18.01 4.62 22.12
CA THR A 104 16.91 5.59 22.07
C THR A 104 16.39 5.72 20.64
N GLU A 105 15.07 5.83 20.50
CA GLU A 105 14.45 6.03 19.19
C GLU A 105 14.97 7.33 18.55
N PRO A 106 15.43 7.30 17.29
CA PRO A 106 15.85 8.51 16.61
C PRO A 106 14.66 9.42 16.32
N ALA A 107 14.89 10.72 16.38
CA ALA A 107 13.89 11.71 16.00
C ALA A 107 13.45 11.51 14.54
N MET A 108 12.20 11.84 14.24
CA MET A 108 11.62 11.70 12.89
C MET A 108 12.45 12.43 11.81
N LEU A 109 13.09 13.54 12.18
CA LEU A 109 13.93 14.37 11.31
C LEU A 109 15.38 13.90 11.19
N ASP A 110 15.78 12.82 11.87
CA ASP A 110 17.11 12.26 11.74
C ASP A 110 17.42 11.91 10.26
N PRO A 111 18.60 12.25 9.74
CA PRO A 111 18.94 12.01 8.34
C PRO A 111 18.78 10.55 7.89
N LYS A 112 19.06 9.58 8.76
CA LYS A 112 18.89 8.15 8.44
C LYS A 112 17.42 7.78 8.33
N VAL A 113 16.59 8.31 9.23
CA VAL A 113 15.13 8.13 9.20
C VAL A 113 14.55 8.76 7.94
N GLN A 114 14.93 9.98 7.60
CA GLN A 114 14.48 10.67 6.38
C GLN A 114 14.93 9.95 5.09
N ALA A 115 16.17 9.47 5.04
CA ALA A 115 16.67 8.68 3.90
C ALA A 115 15.85 7.39 3.71
N LYS A 116 15.46 6.75 4.81
CA LYS A 116 14.60 5.56 4.81
C LYS A 116 13.19 5.88 4.27
N ILE A 117 12.61 7.01 4.66
CA ILE A 117 11.30 7.47 4.13
C ILE A 117 11.41 7.69 2.63
N HIS A 118 12.44 8.41 2.20
CA HIS A 118 12.63 8.71 0.80
C HIS A 118 12.78 7.46 -0.07
N SER A 119 13.35 6.38 0.47
CA SER A 119 13.53 5.12 -0.27
C SER A 119 12.23 4.34 -0.50
N THR A 120 11.18 4.59 0.30
CA THR A 120 9.89 3.86 0.25
C THR A 120 8.74 4.68 -0.33
N ILE A 121 8.92 5.99 -0.52
CA ILE A 121 7.95 6.85 -1.20
C ILE A 121 7.52 6.24 -2.54
N GLY A 122 6.21 6.20 -2.76
CA GLY A 122 5.59 5.68 -3.99
C GLY A 122 5.53 4.15 -4.07
N LYS A 123 6.18 3.42 -3.15
CA LYS A 123 6.20 1.96 -3.14
C LYS A 123 5.07 1.41 -2.27
N LYS A 124 4.61 0.21 -2.59
CA LYS A 124 3.60 -0.50 -1.79
C LYS A 124 4.14 -1.88 -1.46
N ALA A 125 3.96 -2.30 -0.23
CA ALA A 125 4.36 -3.61 0.26
C ALA A 125 3.26 -4.18 1.16
N ILE A 126 3.02 -5.48 1.06
CA ILE A 126 2.16 -6.23 1.97
C ILE A 126 2.93 -7.42 2.55
N VAL A 127 2.78 -7.65 3.85
CA VAL A 127 3.36 -8.77 4.58
C VAL A 127 2.23 -9.65 5.06
N VAL A 128 2.30 -10.94 4.71
CA VAL A 128 1.25 -11.93 4.93
C VAL A 128 1.82 -13.08 5.78
N PRO A 129 1.20 -13.42 6.91
CA PRO A 129 1.61 -14.59 7.69
C PRO A 129 1.49 -15.88 6.88
N PRO A 130 2.43 -16.85 7.01
CA PRO A 130 2.36 -18.13 6.29
C PRO A 130 1.04 -18.88 6.54
N GLU A 131 0.51 -18.83 7.77
CA GLU A 131 -0.77 -19.46 8.09
C GLU A 131 -1.95 -18.82 7.35
N LEU A 132 -1.93 -17.49 7.19
CA LEU A 132 -2.95 -16.79 6.43
C LEU A 132 -2.86 -17.13 4.94
N GLU A 133 -1.64 -17.27 4.40
CA GLU A 133 -1.42 -17.71 3.02
C GLU A 133 -2.08 -19.06 2.74
N GLU A 134 -1.92 -20.03 3.64
CA GLU A 134 -2.56 -21.34 3.51
C GLU A 134 -4.09 -21.26 3.62
N LYS A 135 -4.63 -20.46 4.56
CA LYS A 135 -6.08 -20.23 4.68
C LYS A 135 -6.67 -19.68 3.39
N MET A 136 -5.98 -18.76 2.72
CA MET A 136 -6.44 -18.16 1.45
C MET A 136 -6.41 -19.13 0.27
N LYS A 137 -5.58 -20.17 0.29
CA LYS A 137 -5.62 -21.24 -0.73
C LYS A 137 -6.88 -22.10 -0.60
N ILE A 138 -7.37 -22.27 0.62
CA ILE A 138 -8.59 -23.02 0.93
C ILE A 138 -9.83 -22.13 0.68
N ASP A 139 -9.75 -20.85 1.03
CA ASP A 139 -10.81 -19.86 0.86
C ASP A 139 -10.37 -18.65 0.02
N PRO A 140 -10.56 -18.69 -1.31
CA PRO A 140 -10.27 -17.56 -2.19
C PRO A 140 -11.12 -16.30 -1.91
N GLU A 141 -12.29 -16.45 -1.25
CA GLU A 141 -13.11 -15.29 -0.86
C GLU A 141 -12.39 -14.45 0.20
N LEU A 142 -11.67 -15.09 1.12
CA LEU A 142 -10.86 -14.43 2.15
C LEU A 142 -9.78 -13.53 1.51
N ALA A 143 -9.08 -14.02 0.48
CA ALA A 143 -8.09 -13.23 -0.25
C ALA A 143 -8.70 -11.96 -0.84
N ARG A 144 -9.91 -12.04 -1.40
CA ARG A 144 -10.60 -10.86 -1.94
C ARG A 144 -11.05 -9.90 -0.85
N CYS A 145 -11.54 -10.41 0.27
CA CYS A 145 -11.89 -9.60 1.44
C CYS A 145 -10.68 -8.81 1.95
N ILE A 146 -9.52 -9.45 2.05
CA ILE A 146 -8.25 -8.81 2.44
C ILE A 146 -7.86 -7.73 1.43
N MET A 147 -7.94 -8.03 0.13
CA MET A 147 -7.65 -7.05 -0.91
C MET A 147 -8.56 -5.81 -0.77
N ALA A 148 -9.87 -6.00 -0.63
CA ALA A 148 -10.81 -4.90 -0.44
C ALA A 148 -10.53 -4.08 0.84
N LYS A 149 -10.09 -4.73 1.93
CA LYS A 149 -9.65 -4.03 3.16
C LYS A 149 -8.42 -3.16 2.89
N ALA A 150 -7.41 -3.70 2.20
CA ALA A 150 -6.19 -2.97 1.87
C ALA A 150 -6.45 -1.77 0.94
N GLU A 151 -7.30 -1.94 -0.08
CA GLU A 151 -7.71 -0.84 -0.97
C GLU A 151 -8.43 0.27 -0.21
N ARG A 152 -9.39 -0.11 0.65
CA ARG A 152 -10.13 0.84 1.47
C ARG A 152 -9.19 1.62 2.37
N PHE A 153 -8.27 0.95 3.05
CA PHE A 153 -7.28 1.61 3.90
C PHE A 153 -6.42 2.61 3.12
N ILE A 154 -5.88 2.22 1.96
CA ILE A 154 -5.08 3.12 1.11
C ILE A 154 -5.91 4.32 0.66
N ALA A 155 -7.15 4.11 0.22
CA ALA A 155 -8.04 5.18 -0.22
C ALA A 155 -8.38 6.17 0.91
N GLU A 156 -8.65 5.67 2.12
CA GLU A 156 -8.88 6.50 3.31
C GLU A 156 -7.65 7.34 3.64
N GLN A 157 -6.45 6.75 3.62
CA GLN A 157 -5.21 7.48 3.85
C GLN A 157 -4.97 8.55 2.76
N ASP A 158 -5.25 8.23 1.49
CA ASP A 158 -5.18 9.16 0.36
C ASP A 158 -6.19 10.31 0.46
N MET A 159 -7.39 10.06 0.97
CA MET A 159 -8.36 11.12 1.25
C MET A 159 -7.93 12.04 2.39
N MET A 160 -7.38 11.48 3.48
CA MET A 160 -6.98 12.27 4.65
C MET A 160 -5.78 13.19 4.36
N ASN A 161 -4.89 12.77 3.45
CA ASN A 161 -3.73 13.56 3.05
C ASN A 161 -3.55 13.43 1.52
N PRO A 162 -3.88 14.45 0.72
CA PRO A 162 -3.86 14.36 -0.75
C PRO A 162 -2.46 14.35 -1.37
N ASN A 163 -1.40 14.07 -0.59
CA ASN A 163 -0.06 13.93 -1.13
C ASN A 163 0.00 12.75 -2.14
N PRO A 164 0.36 13.00 -3.41
CA PRO A 164 0.35 11.97 -4.44
C PRO A 164 1.52 10.97 -4.31
N ARG A 165 2.53 11.27 -3.49
CA ARG A 165 3.74 10.45 -3.32
C ARG A 165 3.80 9.85 -1.93
N LYS A 166 3.04 8.77 -1.76
CA LYS A 166 3.02 7.97 -0.53
C LYS A 166 3.52 6.55 -0.75
N GLY A 167 4.27 6.07 0.24
CA GLY A 167 4.59 4.66 0.38
C GLY A 167 3.70 4.00 1.43
N TYR A 168 3.35 2.73 1.19
CA TYR A 168 2.50 1.94 2.08
C TYR A 168 3.16 0.61 2.40
N LEU A 169 3.28 0.29 3.68
CA LEU A 169 3.58 -1.06 4.16
C LEU A 169 2.39 -1.52 5.00
N LEU A 170 1.77 -2.62 4.61
CA LEU A 170 0.66 -3.25 5.33
C LEU A 170 1.12 -4.60 5.86
N VAL A 171 0.98 -4.83 7.16
CA VAL A 171 1.28 -6.11 7.81
C VAL A 171 -0.03 -6.70 8.30
N LEU A 172 -0.33 -7.92 7.84
CA LEU A 172 -1.56 -8.62 8.19
C LEU A 172 -1.35 -9.53 9.40
N ASP A 173 -2.41 -9.75 10.18
CA ASP A 173 -2.47 -10.83 11.17
C ASP A 173 -2.96 -12.16 10.55
N GLU A 174 -3.06 -13.21 11.37
CA GLU A 174 -3.54 -14.54 10.98
C GLU A 174 -5.01 -14.57 10.49
N ASN A 175 -5.79 -13.51 10.72
CA ASN A 175 -7.18 -13.37 10.31
C ASN A 175 -7.35 -12.52 9.05
N GLY A 176 -6.27 -11.89 8.56
CA GLY A 176 -6.29 -10.98 7.42
C GLY A 176 -6.77 -9.58 7.78
N ASP A 177 -6.67 -9.17 9.04
CA ASP A 177 -6.80 -7.79 9.46
C ASP A 177 -5.44 -7.09 9.41
N ILE A 178 -5.44 -5.77 9.22
CA ILE A 178 -4.22 -4.96 9.17
C ILE A 178 -3.74 -4.75 10.60
N ALA A 179 -2.83 -5.61 11.07
CA ALA A 179 -2.24 -5.54 12.40
C ALA A 179 -1.35 -4.30 12.57
N HIS A 180 -0.60 -3.97 11.52
CA HIS A 180 0.27 -2.80 11.51
C HIS A 180 0.34 -2.19 10.11
N ALA A 181 0.41 -0.86 10.06
CA ALA A 181 0.59 -0.12 8.82
C ALA A 181 1.59 1.01 9.01
N CYS A 182 2.54 1.11 8.08
CA CYS A 182 3.46 2.24 7.97
C CYS A 182 3.15 3.01 6.69
N VAL A 183 2.79 4.28 6.84
CA VAL A 183 2.54 5.20 5.73
C VAL A 183 3.66 6.22 5.68
N THR A 184 4.37 6.26 4.57
CA THR A 184 5.43 7.22 4.30
C THR A 184 4.95 8.21 3.25
N SER A 185 5.41 9.44 3.30
CA SER A 185 5.07 10.44 2.29
C SER A 185 6.23 11.39 2.09
N GLU A 186 6.36 11.93 0.87
CA GLU A 186 7.23 13.07 0.64
C GLU A 186 6.76 14.24 1.50
N LYS A 187 7.67 15.12 1.94
CA LYS A 187 7.24 16.36 2.58
C LYS A 187 6.40 17.15 1.57
N MET A 188 5.10 17.26 1.81
CA MET A 188 4.34 18.36 1.22
C MET A 188 4.91 19.64 1.84
N SER A 189 5.10 20.70 1.05
CA SER A 189 5.54 22.00 1.57
C SER A 189 4.41 22.66 2.38
N VAL A 190 4.08 22.09 3.53
CA VAL A 190 3.41 22.77 4.64
C VAL A 190 4.49 23.50 5.45
N SER A 191 4.14 24.62 6.07
CA SER A 191 5.11 25.43 6.80
C SER A 191 5.80 24.55 7.87
N SER A 192 7.07 24.84 8.16
CA SER A 192 7.87 24.02 9.10
C SER A 192 7.20 23.85 10.47
N ALA A 193 6.27 24.73 10.86
CA ALA A 193 5.54 24.65 12.11
C ALA A 193 4.49 23.53 12.13
N GLU A 194 3.68 23.38 11.08
CA GLU A 194 2.64 22.34 10.99
C GLU A 194 3.26 20.94 10.92
N PHE A 195 4.42 20.81 10.26
CA PHE A 195 5.16 19.54 10.22
C PHE A 195 5.74 19.17 11.59
N ILE A 196 6.28 20.15 12.33
CA ILE A 196 6.78 19.92 13.69
C ILE A 196 5.63 19.55 14.63
N GLU A 197 4.48 20.19 14.50
CA GLU A 197 3.30 19.90 15.32
C GLU A 197 2.73 18.51 15.02
N ALA A 198 2.65 18.10 13.75
CA ALA A 198 2.25 16.74 13.37
C ALA A 198 3.25 15.68 13.86
N CYS A 199 4.55 15.99 13.83
CA CYS A 199 5.59 15.12 14.38
C CYS A 199 5.46 15.01 15.91
N LYS A 200 5.28 16.12 16.62
CA LYS A 200 5.03 16.12 18.07
C LYS A 200 3.76 15.37 18.45
N ALA A 201 2.67 15.56 17.71
CA ALA A 201 1.43 14.83 17.95
C ALA A 201 1.61 13.31 17.75
N ARG A 202 2.44 12.91 16.78
CA ARG A 202 2.80 11.51 16.57
C ARG A 202 3.68 10.97 17.71
N GLU A 203 4.67 11.74 18.16
CA GLU A 203 5.53 11.41 19.30
C GLU A 203 4.72 11.28 20.60
N GLU A 204 3.76 12.17 20.85
CA GLU A 204 2.87 12.13 22.02
C GLU A 204 1.97 10.90 22.00
N LYS A 205 1.37 10.56 20.84
CA LYS A 205 0.60 9.31 20.70
C LYS A 205 1.46 8.07 20.90
N HIS A 206 2.71 8.10 20.44
CA HIS A 206 3.65 6.99 20.65
C HIS A 206 4.01 6.85 22.13
N ALA A 207 4.31 7.95 22.82
CA ALA A 207 4.60 7.95 24.25
C ALA A 207 3.41 7.46 25.09
N GLU A 208 2.18 7.84 24.72
CA GLU A 208 0.97 7.32 25.38
C GLU A 208 0.83 5.81 25.18
N TYR A 209 1.12 5.32 23.97
CA TYR A 209 1.08 3.89 23.65
C TYR A 209 2.15 3.09 24.41
N GLU A 210 3.39 3.59 24.47
CA GLU A 210 4.47 2.98 25.28
C GLU A 210 4.06 2.89 26.76
N ARG A 211 3.49 3.97 27.32
CA ARG A 211 3.03 3.98 28.71
C ARG A 211 1.94 2.94 28.97
N LEU A 212 0.97 2.81 28.05
CA LEU A 212 -0.08 1.80 28.15
C LEU A 212 0.47 0.37 28.01
N ASN A 213 1.46 0.16 27.14
CA ASN A 213 2.13 -1.13 26.99
C ASN A 213 2.87 -1.53 28.27
N GLU A 214 3.67 -0.61 28.85
CA GLU A 214 4.35 -0.81 30.14
C GLU A 214 3.36 -1.16 31.27
N GLU A 215 2.23 -0.43 31.35
CA GLU A 215 1.18 -0.69 32.33
C GLU A 215 0.55 -2.08 32.13
N SER A 216 0.34 -2.50 30.88
CA SER A 216 -0.21 -3.82 30.54
C SER A 216 0.75 -4.95 30.91
N ILE A 217 2.05 -4.79 30.63
CA ILE A 217 3.11 -5.74 30.98
C ILE A 217 3.21 -5.87 32.50
N LEU A 218 3.14 -4.75 33.23
CA LEU A 218 3.13 -4.75 34.71
C LEU A 218 1.90 -5.46 35.27
N LYS A 219 0.70 -5.19 34.73
CA LYS A 219 -0.53 -5.89 35.14
C LYS A 219 -0.46 -7.38 34.89
N ARG A 220 0.09 -7.81 33.74
CA ARG A 220 0.28 -9.24 33.42
C ARG A 220 1.20 -9.91 34.44
N LYS A 221 2.36 -9.31 34.73
CA LYS A 221 3.32 -9.82 35.74
C LYS A 221 2.68 -9.90 37.13
N LEU A 222 1.86 -8.91 37.49
CA LEU A 222 1.14 -8.91 38.77
C LEU A 222 0.16 -10.08 38.84
N MET A 223 -0.67 -10.26 37.82
CA MET A 223 -1.64 -11.35 37.71
C MET A 223 -0.98 -12.74 37.78
N GLU A 224 0.14 -12.93 37.09
CA GLU A 224 0.93 -14.17 37.13
C GLU A 224 1.49 -14.46 38.53
N HIS A 225 1.97 -13.44 39.24
CA HIS A 225 2.46 -13.61 40.61
C HIS A 225 1.35 -13.93 41.62
N TYR A 226 0.12 -13.44 41.40
CA TYR A 226 -1.05 -13.80 42.22
C TYR A 226 -1.59 -15.20 41.93
N THR A 227 -1.43 -15.72 40.71
CA THR A 227 -1.89 -17.08 40.35
C THR A 227 -0.95 -18.19 40.83
N ILE A 228 0.34 -17.89 41.06
CA ILE A 228 1.33 -18.85 41.57
C ILE A 228 1.28 -19.00 43.11
N LYS A 229 0.59 -18.10 43.82
CA LYS A 229 0.49 -18.07 45.29
C LYS A 229 -0.86 -18.55 45.86
N ALA A 230 -1.77 -19.05 45.03
CA ALA A 230 -3.02 -19.71 45.45
C ALA A 230 -2.89 -21.22 45.31
#